data_AF-B7GB88-F1
#
_entry.id   AF-B7GB88-F1
#
_cell.length_a   1.000
_cell.length_b   1.000
_cell.length_c   1.000
_cell.angle_alpha   90.00
_cell.angle_beta   90.00
_cell.angle_gamma   90.00
#
_symmetry.space_group_name_H-M   'P 1'
#
loop_
_entity.id
_entity.type
_entity.pdbx_description
1 polymer ?
#
loop_
_entity_poly.entity_id
_entity_poly.type
_entity_poly.pdbx_seq_one_letter_code
_entity_poly.pdbx_strand_id
1 'polypeptide(L)'
;MVHRRQRLCIPRIFFLVFVVAFAHGFVPLSTNQKCRTLLNLVTEDDVIQKVEEAEALWTKAHDARERANALSDQASEEAEAASGKAIEVERKMKEGSVSMEKLQEADAATMANIEANSMVSKALQAAEEADLLEEMAEQALQESEKALTQHLKDFPDSQFAE
;
A
#
# COMPACT_ATOMS: atom_id res chain seq x y z
N MET A 1 -35.81 -11.65 -26.90
CA MET A 1 -35.55 -10.86 -28.13
C MET A 1 -34.17 -10.23 -28.04
N VAL A 2 -33.45 -10.10 -29.15
CA VAL A 2 -32.12 -9.47 -29.21
C VAL A 2 -32.27 -7.99 -29.55
N HIS A 3 -31.54 -7.09 -28.87
CA HIS A 3 -31.24 -5.76 -29.39
C HIS A 3 -29.81 -5.32 -29.02
N ARG A 4 -28.87 -5.49 -29.97
CA ARG A 4 -27.59 -4.77 -29.98
C ARG A 4 -27.81 -3.38 -30.57
N ARG A 5 -27.38 -2.30 -29.89
CA ARG A 5 -26.91 -1.02 -30.48
C ARG A 5 -26.04 -0.30 -29.43
N GLN A 6 -25.06 0.52 -29.76
CA GLN A 6 -24.04 0.51 -30.84
C GLN A 6 -23.02 1.61 -30.45
N ARG A 7 -21.76 1.52 -30.91
CA ARG A 7 -20.77 2.59 -30.64
C ARG A 7 -21.15 3.87 -31.41
N LEU A 8 -20.95 5.04 -30.80
CA LEU A 8 -20.86 6.32 -31.50
C LEU A 8 -19.60 7.05 -31.05
N CYS A 9 -18.65 7.20 -31.98
CA CYS A 9 -17.44 7.99 -31.78
C CYS A 9 -17.76 9.48 -31.98
N ILE A 10 -17.10 10.37 -31.24
CA ILE A 10 -17.14 11.82 -31.46
C ILE A 10 -15.75 12.30 -31.93
N PRO A 11 -15.57 12.60 -33.23
CA PRO A 11 -14.34 13.20 -33.75
C PRO A 11 -14.55 14.65 -34.20
N ARG A 12 -13.74 15.59 -33.69
CA ARG A 12 -13.27 16.84 -34.33
C ARG A 12 -12.39 17.65 -33.35
N ILE A 13 -11.46 18.55 -33.70
CA ILE A 13 -10.46 18.72 -34.78
C ILE A 13 -10.02 20.21 -34.78
N PHE A 14 -8.73 20.45 -34.50
CA PHE A 14 -7.86 21.54 -35.00
C PHE A 14 -8.02 23.04 -34.61
N PHE A 15 -6.92 23.78 -34.90
CA PHE A 15 -6.59 25.23 -34.77
C PHE A 15 -6.12 25.67 -33.36
N LEU A 16 -4.94 26.31 -33.15
CA LEU A 16 -3.78 26.69 -34.00
C LEU A 16 -2.46 26.25 -33.31
N VAL A 17 -1.26 26.03 -33.91
CA VAL A 17 -0.67 26.29 -35.26
C VAL A 17 -0.01 27.67 -35.48
N PHE A 18 1.26 27.84 -35.04
CA PHE A 18 2.30 28.77 -35.58
C PHE A 18 3.68 28.45 -34.95
N VAL A 19 4.78 29.21 -35.18
CA VAL A 19 5.77 28.98 -36.27
C VAL A 19 7.20 29.48 -35.84
N VAL A 20 8.24 29.33 -36.69
CA VAL A 20 9.69 29.65 -36.50
C VAL A 20 10.49 28.54 -35.79
N ALA A 21 11.33 27.69 -36.42
CA ALA A 21 12.14 27.68 -37.66
C ALA A 21 13.55 28.29 -37.55
N PHE A 22 14.58 27.42 -37.57
CA PHE A 22 15.90 27.68 -38.13
C PHE A 22 16.57 26.36 -38.59
N ALA A 23 17.57 26.42 -39.47
CA ALA A 23 18.15 25.24 -40.13
C ALA A 23 19.65 25.40 -40.50
N HIS A 24 20.27 24.26 -40.87
CA HIS A 24 21.64 24.03 -41.39
C HIS A 24 22.74 23.66 -40.35
N GLY A 25 23.68 22.79 -40.77
CA GLY A 25 24.78 22.23 -39.97
C GLY A 25 24.51 20.76 -39.57
N PHE A 26 24.64 19.75 -40.45
CA PHE A 26 25.89 19.17 -41.00
C PHE A 26 26.79 18.51 -39.94
N VAL A 27 26.71 17.18 -39.83
CA VAL A 27 27.81 16.17 -39.71
C VAL A 27 27.16 14.79 -39.51
N PRO A 28 27.28 13.83 -40.46
CA PRO A 28 26.92 12.44 -40.24
C PRO A 28 28.13 11.68 -39.67
N LEU A 29 28.41 11.82 -38.37
CA LEU A 29 29.53 11.12 -37.77
C LEU A 29 29.18 9.63 -37.62
N SER A 30 29.80 8.77 -38.42
CA SER A 30 29.72 7.32 -38.29
C SER A 30 30.48 6.86 -37.04
N THR A 31 29.84 6.96 -35.87
CA THR A 31 30.29 6.27 -34.67
C THR A 31 29.88 4.81 -34.80
N ASN A 32 30.87 3.96 -35.03
CA ASN A 32 30.74 2.50 -35.06
C ASN A 32 30.07 2.03 -33.75
N GLN A 33 28.75 1.86 -33.78
CA GLN A 33 27.96 1.38 -32.65
C GLN A 33 28.23 -0.11 -32.51
N LYS A 34 29.37 -0.43 -31.89
CA LYS A 34 29.69 -1.78 -31.42
C LYS A 34 28.48 -2.23 -30.62
N CYS A 35 27.76 -3.22 -31.15
CA CYS A 35 26.68 -3.87 -30.44
C CYS A 35 27.31 -4.67 -29.29
N ARG A 36 27.61 -3.96 -28.20
CA ARG A 36 27.70 -4.58 -26.88
C ARG A 36 26.28 -5.07 -26.58
N THR A 37 26.03 -6.31 -26.98
CA THR A 37 25.21 -7.20 -26.18
C THR A 37 25.83 -7.18 -24.78
N LEU A 38 25.31 -6.28 -23.93
CA LEU A 38 25.45 -6.42 -22.50
C LEU A 38 24.78 -7.77 -22.20
N LEU A 39 25.60 -8.78 -21.94
CA LEU A 39 25.12 -10.04 -21.40
C LEU A 39 24.57 -9.67 -20.03
N ASN A 40 23.24 -9.61 -19.93
CA ASN A 40 22.54 -9.13 -18.75
C ASN A 40 22.42 -10.26 -17.73
N LEU A 41 23.60 -10.78 -17.36
CA LEU A 41 23.80 -11.88 -16.43
C LEU A 41 23.40 -11.42 -15.03
N VAL A 42 22.68 -12.26 -14.29
CA VAL A 42 22.38 -12.01 -12.87
C VAL A 42 23.52 -12.57 -12.04
N THR A 43 24.27 -11.71 -11.37
CA THR A 43 25.40 -12.12 -10.50
C THR A 43 24.91 -12.60 -9.13
N GLU A 44 25.79 -13.23 -8.36
CA GLU A 44 25.51 -13.62 -6.98
C GLU A 44 25.18 -12.40 -6.10
N ASP A 45 25.92 -11.29 -6.27
CA ASP A 45 25.67 -10.02 -5.58
C ASP A 45 24.27 -9.46 -5.88
N ASP A 46 23.80 -9.57 -7.14
CA ASP A 46 22.44 -9.13 -7.54
C ASP A 46 21.35 -9.96 -6.85
N VAL A 47 21.58 -11.27 -6.65
CA VAL A 47 20.64 -12.16 -5.94
C VAL A 47 20.65 -11.84 -4.45
N ILE A 48 21.82 -11.67 -3.84
CA ILE A 48 21.96 -11.33 -2.41
C ILE A 48 21.26 -10.01 -2.12
N GLN A 49 21.51 -8.95 -2.91
CA GLN A 49 20.82 -7.66 -2.74
C GLN A 49 19.30 -7.82 -2.82
N LYS A 50 18.80 -8.67 -3.73
CA LYS A 50 17.35 -8.92 -3.87
C LYS A 50 16.76 -9.68 -2.68
N VAL A 51 17.50 -10.58 -2.05
CA VAL A 51 17.08 -11.24 -0.80
C VAL A 51 17.09 -10.24 0.37
N GLU A 52 18.15 -9.43 0.51
CA GLU A 52 18.24 -8.38 1.54
C GLU A 52 17.09 -7.35 1.40
N GLU A 53 16.74 -6.96 0.17
CA GLU A 53 15.57 -6.10 -0.11
C GLU A 53 14.24 -6.74 0.37
N ALA A 54 14.07 -8.05 0.15
CA ALA A 54 12.87 -8.78 0.58
C ALA A 54 12.81 -8.96 2.11
N GLU A 55 13.91 -9.34 2.77
CA GLU A 55 13.99 -9.45 4.24
C GLU A 55 13.74 -8.10 4.92
N ALA A 56 14.31 -7.01 4.36
CA ALA A 56 14.10 -5.65 4.86
C ALA A 56 12.68 -5.13 4.60
N LEU A 57 11.89 -5.74 3.71
CA LEU A 57 10.46 -5.46 3.55
C LEU A 57 9.63 -6.31 4.51
N TRP A 58 9.92 -7.61 4.64
CA TRP A 58 9.27 -8.51 5.60
C TRP A 58 9.40 -8.02 7.05
N THR A 59 10.56 -7.47 7.43
CA THR A 59 10.76 -6.85 8.75
C THR A 59 9.80 -5.67 8.96
N LYS A 60 9.64 -4.77 7.97
CA LYS A 60 8.72 -3.62 8.06
C LYS A 60 7.25 -4.05 8.06
N ALA A 61 6.92 -5.11 7.32
CA ALA A 61 5.59 -5.70 7.29
C ALA A 61 5.21 -6.28 8.66
N HIS A 62 6.13 -7.00 9.31
CA HIS A 62 5.98 -7.47 10.69
C HIS A 62 5.77 -6.31 11.68
N ASP A 63 6.65 -5.29 11.64
CA ASP A 63 6.54 -4.09 12.49
C ASP A 63 5.23 -3.31 12.25
N ALA A 64 4.67 -3.36 11.04
CA ALA A 64 3.37 -2.78 10.72
C ALA A 64 2.22 -3.63 11.27
N ARG A 65 2.29 -4.96 11.15
CA ARG A 65 1.29 -5.88 11.66
C ARG A 65 1.21 -5.85 13.20
N GLU A 66 2.36 -5.76 13.89
CA GLU A 66 2.38 -5.57 15.35
C GLU A 66 1.75 -4.24 15.78
N ARG A 67 2.04 -3.13 15.07
CA ARG A 67 1.36 -1.84 15.29
C ARG A 67 -0.15 -1.92 15.06
N ALA A 68 -0.58 -2.60 14.00
CA ALA A 68 -2.00 -2.78 13.68
C ALA A 68 -2.74 -3.58 14.76
N ASN A 69 -2.14 -4.68 15.23
CA ASN A 69 -2.69 -5.49 16.33
C ASN A 69 -2.80 -4.66 17.61
N ALA A 70 -1.74 -3.97 18.03
CA ALA A 70 -1.76 -3.14 19.23
C ALA A 70 -2.78 -1.99 19.19
N LEU A 71 -3.03 -1.41 18.00
CA LEU A 71 -4.10 -0.43 17.80
C LEU A 71 -5.50 -1.07 17.82
N SER A 72 -5.64 -2.31 17.33
CA SER A 72 -6.89 -3.07 17.39
C SER A 72 -7.27 -3.45 18.82
N ASP A 73 -6.28 -3.85 19.63
CA ASP A 73 -6.49 -4.15 21.06
C ASP A 73 -6.96 -2.89 21.81
N GLN A 74 -6.27 -1.75 21.63
CA GLN A 74 -6.66 -0.46 22.20
C GLN A 74 -8.06 -0.02 21.74
N ALA A 75 -8.40 -0.20 20.46
CA ALA A 75 -9.72 0.10 19.94
C ALA A 75 -10.81 -0.80 20.55
N SER A 76 -10.50 -2.05 20.88
CA SER A 76 -11.41 -2.96 21.60
C SER A 76 -11.61 -2.51 23.05
N GLU A 77 -10.53 -2.20 23.78
CA GLU A 77 -10.60 -1.70 25.17
C GLU A 77 -11.43 -0.39 25.26
N GLU A 78 -11.21 0.56 24.34
CA GLU A 78 -11.99 1.79 24.28
C GLU A 78 -13.46 1.55 23.91
N ALA A 79 -13.75 0.64 22.98
CA ALA A 79 -15.12 0.30 22.60
C ALA A 79 -15.89 -0.37 23.76
N GLU A 80 -15.25 -1.27 24.51
CA GLU A 80 -15.82 -1.87 25.72
C GLU A 80 -16.05 -0.80 26.80
N ALA A 81 -15.08 0.09 27.04
CA ALA A 81 -15.22 1.18 28.00
C ALA A 81 -16.32 2.20 27.61
N ALA A 82 -16.46 2.52 26.33
CA ALA A 82 -17.51 3.40 25.80
C ALA A 82 -18.90 2.75 25.90
N SER A 83 -19.00 1.45 25.60
CA SER A 83 -20.22 0.64 25.76
C SER A 83 -20.65 0.57 27.23
N GLY A 84 -19.72 0.30 28.16
CA GLY A 84 -19.98 0.28 29.60
C GLY A 84 -20.51 1.63 30.12
N LYS A 85 -19.86 2.75 29.73
CA LYS A 85 -20.34 4.12 30.03
C LYS A 85 -21.75 4.37 29.50
N ALA A 86 -22.03 3.97 28.24
CA ALA A 86 -23.34 4.16 27.63
C ALA A 86 -24.44 3.39 28.38
N ILE A 87 -24.18 2.15 28.80
CA ILE A 87 -25.12 1.34 29.59
C ILE A 87 -25.37 1.96 30.98
N GLU A 88 -24.33 2.48 31.64
CA GLU A 88 -24.49 3.15 32.95
C GLU A 88 -25.34 4.43 32.84
N VAL A 89 -25.08 5.25 31.82
CA VAL A 89 -25.85 6.46 31.53
C VAL A 89 -27.29 6.12 31.17
N GLU A 90 -27.54 5.11 30.33
CA GLU A 90 -28.89 4.71 29.95
C GLU A 90 -29.72 4.27 31.18
N ARG A 91 -29.08 3.56 32.13
CA ARG A 91 -29.69 3.22 33.42
C ARG A 91 -30.02 4.47 34.24
N LYS A 92 -29.06 5.40 34.42
CA LYS A 92 -29.29 6.67 35.17
C LYS A 92 -30.35 7.56 34.51
N MET A 93 -30.47 7.55 33.18
CA MET A 93 -31.49 8.29 32.45
C MET A 93 -32.90 7.72 32.67
N LYS A 94 -33.04 6.40 32.83
CA LYS A 94 -34.31 5.73 33.19
C LYS A 94 -34.72 5.98 34.66
N GLU A 95 -33.76 6.30 35.54
CA GLU A 95 -33.98 6.47 36.98
C GLU A 95 -34.38 7.91 37.37
N GLY A 96 -35.68 8.21 37.30
CA GLY A 96 -36.26 9.47 37.77
C GLY A 96 -36.19 10.63 36.77
N SER A 97 -36.17 11.87 37.25
CA SER A 97 -36.10 13.06 36.39
C SER A 97 -34.74 13.23 35.71
N VAL A 98 -34.72 13.86 34.53
CA VAL A 98 -33.50 14.33 33.87
C VAL A 98 -32.94 15.53 34.65
N SER A 99 -31.62 15.57 34.84
CA SER A 99 -30.89 16.69 35.43
C SER A 99 -29.73 17.10 34.52
N MET A 100 -29.10 18.25 34.79
CA MET A 100 -28.00 18.75 33.96
C MET A 100 -26.77 17.83 34.03
N GLU A 101 -26.51 17.25 35.20
CA GLU A 101 -25.41 16.30 35.42
C GLU A 101 -25.59 15.05 34.57
N LYS A 102 -26.82 14.49 34.49
CA LYS A 102 -27.12 13.35 33.61
C LYS A 102 -26.90 13.67 32.13
N LEU A 103 -27.27 14.88 31.70
CA LEU A 103 -27.02 15.33 30.31
C LEU A 103 -25.52 15.44 30.03
N GLN A 104 -24.72 15.92 30.99
CA GLN A 104 -23.27 15.98 30.89
C GLN A 104 -22.62 14.58 30.87
N GLU A 105 -23.11 13.63 31.66
CA GLU A 105 -22.66 12.23 31.57
C GLU A 105 -23.01 11.60 30.20
N ALA A 106 -24.17 11.91 29.63
CA ALA A 106 -24.57 11.43 28.31
C ALA A 106 -23.74 12.02 27.16
N ASP A 107 -23.36 13.30 27.27
CA ASP A 107 -22.40 13.92 26.35
C ASP A 107 -21.04 13.23 26.45
N ALA A 108 -20.53 13.00 27.68
CA ALA A 108 -19.28 12.28 27.91
C ALA A 108 -19.28 10.83 27.38
N ALA A 109 -20.41 10.10 27.52
CA ALA A 109 -20.57 8.78 26.92
C ALA A 109 -20.65 8.85 25.38
N THR A 110 -21.22 9.92 24.82
CA THR A 110 -21.23 10.14 23.36
C THR A 110 -19.83 10.44 22.84
N MET A 111 -19.05 11.28 23.54
CA MET A 111 -17.65 11.55 23.19
C MET A 111 -16.78 10.27 23.27
N ALA A 112 -16.95 9.45 24.31
CA ALA A 112 -16.23 8.17 24.41
C ALA A 112 -16.54 7.21 23.24
N ASN A 113 -17.78 7.19 22.74
CA ASN A 113 -18.11 6.42 21.54
C ASN A 113 -17.48 7.01 20.27
N ILE A 114 -17.32 8.34 20.16
CA ILE A 114 -16.62 8.98 19.04
C ILE A 114 -15.11 8.67 19.09
N GLU A 115 -14.51 8.68 20.28
CA GLU A 115 -13.10 8.36 20.53
C GLU A 115 -12.78 6.90 20.15
N ALA A 116 -13.57 5.95 20.64
CA ALA A 116 -13.45 4.53 20.28
C ALA A 116 -13.60 4.30 18.76
N ASN A 117 -14.55 4.95 18.08
CA ASN A 117 -14.67 4.89 16.62
C ASN A 117 -13.45 5.49 15.90
N SER A 118 -12.81 6.52 16.48
CA SER A 118 -11.55 7.05 15.96
C SER A 118 -10.40 6.05 16.10
N MET A 119 -10.32 5.30 17.20
CA MET A 119 -9.32 4.24 17.37
C MET A 119 -9.56 3.06 16.42
N VAL A 120 -10.81 2.60 16.24
CA VAL A 120 -11.17 1.60 15.22
C VAL A 120 -10.72 2.05 13.82
N SER A 121 -10.92 3.33 13.47
CA SER A 121 -10.46 3.87 12.18
C SER A 121 -8.93 3.91 12.03
N LYS A 122 -8.17 4.07 13.12
CA LYS A 122 -6.68 4.02 13.11
C LYS A 122 -6.19 2.58 12.99
N ALA A 123 -6.81 1.65 13.72
CA ALA A 123 -6.50 0.22 13.66
C ALA A 123 -6.71 -0.33 12.24
N LEU A 124 -7.83 0.06 11.59
CA LEU A 124 -8.09 -0.29 10.19
C LEU A 124 -7.02 0.27 9.24
N GLN A 125 -6.65 1.54 9.36
CA GLN A 125 -5.61 2.15 8.52
C GLN A 125 -4.22 1.51 8.73
N ALA A 126 -3.89 1.12 9.97
CA ALA A 126 -2.65 0.41 10.26
C ALA A 126 -2.67 -1.04 9.71
N ALA A 127 -3.84 -1.70 9.70
CA ALA A 127 -3.99 -3.00 9.05
C ALA A 127 -3.86 -2.90 7.53
N GLU A 128 -4.44 -1.88 6.89
CA GLU A 128 -4.27 -1.58 5.46
C GLU A 128 -2.81 -1.25 5.10
N GLU A 129 -2.08 -0.55 5.99
CA GLU A 129 -0.63 -0.31 5.85
C GLU A 129 0.18 -1.62 5.93
N ALA A 130 -0.17 -2.51 6.86
CA ALA A 130 0.47 -3.82 7.01
C ALA A 130 0.19 -4.75 5.82
N ASP A 131 -1.06 -4.84 5.36
CA ASP A 131 -1.46 -5.63 4.19
C ASP A 131 -0.66 -5.22 2.94
N LEU A 132 -0.49 -3.91 2.71
CA LEU A 132 0.29 -3.38 1.59
C LEU A 132 1.80 -3.70 1.72
N LEU A 133 2.35 -3.64 2.93
CA LEU A 133 3.76 -3.99 3.17
C LEU A 133 4.02 -5.49 3.03
N GLU A 134 3.08 -6.34 3.43
CA GLU A 134 3.12 -7.79 3.18
C GLU A 134 3.05 -8.10 1.67
N GLU A 135 2.18 -7.43 0.91
CA GLU A 135 2.15 -7.57 -0.57
C GLU A 135 3.49 -7.14 -1.21
N MET A 136 4.07 -6.02 -0.76
CA MET A 136 5.37 -5.57 -1.26
C MET A 136 6.52 -6.53 -0.90
N ALA A 137 6.50 -7.13 0.29
CA ALA A 137 7.50 -8.10 0.74
C ALA A 137 7.42 -9.41 -0.05
N GLU A 138 6.20 -9.90 -0.30
CA GLU A 138 5.92 -11.06 -1.16
C GLU A 138 6.34 -10.80 -2.62
N GLN A 139 6.04 -9.61 -3.17
CA GLN A 139 6.50 -9.24 -4.52
C GLN A 139 8.04 -9.21 -4.61
N ALA A 140 8.73 -8.67 -3.60
CA ALA A 140 10.19 -8.64 -3.55
C ALA A 140 10.82 -10.03 -3.40
N LEU A 141 10.24 -10.91 -2.57
CA LEU A 141 10.65 -12.31 -2.46
C LEU A 141 10.53 -13.02 -3.81
N GLN A 142 9.41 -12.84 -4.51
CA GLN A 142 9.24 -13.38 -5.86
C GLN A 142 10.19 -12.72 -6.88
N GLU A 143 10.76 -11.52 -6.66
CA GLU A 143 11.84 -11.00 -7.48
C GLU A 143 13.18 -11.68 -7.17
N SER A 144 13.51 -11.93 -5.90
CA SER A 144 14.72 -12.66 -5.52
C SER A 144 14.72 -14.10 -6.01
N GLU A 145 13.58 -14.79 -5.96
CA GLU A 145 13.42 -16.14 -6.55
C GLU A 145 13.66 -16.14 -8.06
N LYS A 146 13.16 -15.12 -8.78
CA LYS A 146 13.39 -14.97 -10.23
C LYS A 146 14.85 -14.65 -10.53
N ALA A 147 15.50 -13.83 -9.70
CA ALA A 147 16.92 -13.51 -9.80
C ALA A 147 17.78 -14.77 -9.61
N LEU A 148 17.57 -15.52 -8.52
CA LEU A 148 18.24 -16.80 -8.25
C LEU A 148 18.00 -17.80 -9.40
N THR A 149 16.75 -17.93 -9.85
CA THR A 149 16.37 -18.80 -10.98
C THR A 149 17.05 -18.38 -12.29
N GLN A 150 17.49 -17.13 -12.43
CA GLN A 150 18.26 -16.67 -13.60
C GLN A 150 19.77 -16.85 -13.40
N HIS A 151 20.29 -16.55 -12.21
CA HIS A 151 21.67 -16.82 -11.82
C HIS A 151 22.05 -18.29 -12.07
N LEU A 152 21.19 -19.24 -11.68
CA LEU A 152 21.39 -20.68 -11.92
C LEU A 152 21.43 -21.08 -13.42
N LYS A 153 20.92 -20.24 -14.34
CA LYS A 153 21.04 -20.47 -15.79
C LYS A 153 22.28 -19.82 -16.38
N ASP A 154 22.64 -18.65 -15.86
CA ASP A 154 23.81 -17.89 -16.28
C ASP A 154 25.12 -18.51 -15.75
N PHE A 155 25.04 -19.16 -14.58
CA PHE A 155 26.12 -19.80 -13.85
C PHE A 155 25.68 -21.21 -13.35
N PRO A 156 25.61 -22.22 -14.25
CA PRO A 156 25.15 -23.57 -13.90
C PRO A 156 26.11 -24.34 -12.98
N ASP A 157 27.38 -23.92 -12.91
CA ASP A 157 28.40 -24.48 -12.00
C ASP A 157 28.49 -23.68 -10.67
N SER A 158 27.46 -22.91 -10.31
CA SER A 158 27.43 -22.07 -9.10
C SER A 158 27.13 -22.87 -7.82
N GLN A 159 27.55 -22.33 -6.68
CA GLN A 159 27.36 -22.96 -5.35
C GLN A 159 25.90 -23.08 -4.88
N PHE A 160 24.95 -22.56 -5.66
CA PHE A 160 23.51 -22.67 -5.41
C PHE A 160 22.83 -23.80 -6.22
N ALA A 161 23.60 -24.57 -7.01
CA ALA A 161 23.09 -25.60 -7.91
C ALA A 161 23.10 -27.04 -7.33
N GLU A 162 23.60 -27.24 -6.10
CA GLU A 162 23.60 -28.51 -5.34
C GLU A 162 22.68 -28.48 -4.12
#